data_AF-A0A3D6D6B5-F1
#
_entry.id   AF-A0A3D6D6B5-F1
#
_cell.length_a   1.000
_cell.length_b   1.000
_cell.length_c   1.000
_cell.angle_alpha   90.00
_cell.angle_beta   90.00
_cell.angle_gamma   90.00
#
_symmetry.space_group_name_H-M   'P 1'
#
loop_
_entity.id
_entity.type
_entity.pdbx_description
1 polymer ?
#
loop_
_entity_poly.entity_id
_entity_poly.type
_entity_poly.pdbx_seq_one_letter_code
_entity_poly.pdbx_strand_id
1 'polypeptide(L)' 'LNVQEDWYLMEQLRKYQTGMRGYDLRDIEGRLMQSMVRLYSLQDLKDIVAFITRTVPPKNTEEEISEP' A
#
# COMPACT_ATOMS: atom_id res chain seq x y z
N LEU A 1 8.36 13.15 -5.10
CA LEU A 1 7.03 12.98 -4.50
C LEU A 1 6.01 12.92 -5.62
N ASN A 2 5.61 11.71 -6.00
CA ASN A 2 4.51 11.54 -6.94
C ASN A 2 3.21 11.60 -6.13
N VAL A 3 2.60 12.77 -6.07
CA VAL A 3 1.38 13.02 -5.27
C VAL A 3 0.26 12.03 -5.61
N GLN A 4 0.25 11.52 -6.85
CA GLN A 4 -0.71 10.52 -7.31
C GLN A 4 -0.55 9.16 -6.63
N GLU A 5 0.67 8.76 -6.28
CA GLU A 5 0.91 7.49 -5.60
C GLU A 5 0.69 7.61 -4.09
N ASP A 6 1.01 8.78 -3.52
CA ASP A 6 0.81 9.06 -2.10
C ASP A 6 -0.68 8.98 -1.69
N TRP A 7 -1.58 9.63 -2.46
CA TRP A 7 -3.02 9.62 -2.12
C TRP A 7 -3.60 8.22 -2.25
N TYR A 8 -3.20 7.48 -3.28
CA TYR A 8 -3.73 6.15 -3.54
C TYR A 8 -3.32 5.21 -2.42
N LEU A 9 -2.04 5.21 -2.05
CA LEU A 9 -1.49 4.35 -1.02
C LEU A 9 -2.12 4.66 0.35
N MET A 10 -2.25 5.94 0.70
CA MET A 10 -2.94 6.38 1.91
C MET A 10 -4.39 5.88 1.94
N GLU A 11 -5.13 6.03 0.84
CA GLU A 11 -6.52 5.58 0.76
C GLU A 11 -6.63 4.05 0.89
N GLN A 12 -5.70 3.28 0.30
CA GLN A 12 -5.68 1.83 0.47
C GLN A 12 -5.44 1.43 1.93
N LEU A 13 -4.47 2.06 2.60
CA LEU A 13 -4.20 1.79 4.02
C LEU A 13 -5.42 2.10 4.90
N ARG A 14 -6.13 3.20 4.63
CA ARG A 14 -7.38 3.51 5.33
C ARG A 14 -8.47 2.47 5.09
N LYS A 15 -8.60 1.95 3.86
CA LYS A 15 -9.57 0.89 3.55
C LYS A 15 -9.26 -0.42 4.28
N TYR A 16 -7.99 -0.78 4.43
CA TYR A 16 -7.59 -1.90 5.27
C TYR A 16 -7.89 -1.62 6.75
N GLN A 17 -7.59 -0.42 7.24
CA GLN A 17 -7.84 -0.05 8.65
C GLN A 17 -9.33 -0.08 9.02
N THR A 18 -10.22 0.36 8.12
CA THR A 18 -11.67 0.34 8.34
C THR A 18 -12.31 -1.01 8.02
N GLY A 19 -11.55 -1.97 7.49
CA GLY A 19 -12.04 -3.29 7.09
C GLY A 19 -12.82 -3.31 5.78
N MET A 20 -12.83 -2.22 5.00
CA MET A 20 -13.33 -2.22 3.63
C MET A 20 -12.46 -3.12 2.72
N ARG A 21 -11.19 -3.32 3.07
CA ARG A 21 -10.31 -4.36 2.51
C ARG A 21 -9.79 -5.29 3.61
N GLY A 22 -9.41 -6.50 3.23
CA GLY A 22 -8.86 -7.51 4.15
C GLY A 22 -9.89 -8.34 4.90
N TYR A 23 -11.19 -8.23 4.55
CA TYR A 23 -12.25 -9.03 5.17
C TYR A 23 -12.41 -10.44 4.58
N ASP A 24 -11.93 -10.69 3.35
CA ASP A 24 -12.09 -12.00 2.70
C ASP A 24 -11.17 -13.04 3.37
N LEU A 25 -11.76 -14.15 3.82
CA LEU A 25 -11.04 -15.22 4.49
C LEU A 25 -10.07 -15.99 3.57
N ARG A 26 -10.18 -15.81 2.25
CA ARG A 26 -9.28 -16.41 1.26
C ARG A 26 -8.13 -15.48 0.89
N ASP A 27 -8.25 -14.17 1.16
CA ASP A 27 -7.20 -13.17 0.95
C ASP A 27 -6.30 -13.07 2.18
N ILE A 28 -5.36 -14.01 2.31
CA ILE A 28 -4.44 -14.11 3.45
C ILE A 28 -3.63 -12.81 3.58
N GLU A 29 -3.12 -12.30 2.46
CA GLU A 29 -2.32 -11.05 2.42
C GLU A 29 -3.16 -9.84 2.81
N GLY A 30 -4.41 -9.77 2.33
CA GLY A 30 -5.33 -8.71 2.73
C GLY A 30 -5.65 -8.74 4.22
N ARG A 31 -5.79 -9.94 4.82
CA ARG A 31 -5.98 -10.08 6.27
C ARG A 31 -4.74 -9.67 7.04
N LEU A 32 -3.56 -10.03 6.56
CA LEU A 32 -2.29 -9.61 7.15
C LEU A 32 -2.21 -8.09 7.15
N MET A 33 -2.48 -7.45 6.01
CA MET A 33 -2.51 -5.99 5.89
C MET A 33 -3.51 -5.35 6.85
N GLN A 34 -4.75 -5.86 6.92
CA GLN A 34 -5.75 -5.37 7.88
C GLN A 34 -5.26 -5.48 9.33
N SER A 35 -4.67 -6.63 9.70
CA SER A 35 -4.19 -6.86 11.06
C SER A 35 -3.06 -5.89 11.46
N MET A 36 -2.17 -5.57 10.53
CA MET A 36 -1.05 -4.64 10.73
C MET A 36 -1.53 -3.21 10.93
N VAL A 37 -2.40 -2.71 10.03
CA VAL A 37 -2.78 -1.29 10.01
C VAL A 37 -3.86 -0.92 11.05
N ARG A 38 -4.53 -1.91 11.64
CA ARG A 38 -5.62 -1.69 12.60
C ARG A 38 -5.15 -0.97 13.87
N LEU A 39 -3.90 -1.13 14.26
CA LEU A 39 -3.32 -0.53 15.46
C LEU A 39 -2.57 0.78 15.18
N TYR A 40 -2.43 1.16 13.90
CA TYR A 40 -1.65 2.32 13.50
C TYR A 40 -2.46 3.61 13.62
N SER A 41 -1.80 4.66 14.11
CA SER A 41 -2.34 6.01 14.09
C SER A 41 -2.33 6.59 12.67
N LEU A 42 -3.03 7.70 12.47
CA LEU A 42 -2.96 8.42 11.19
C LEU A 42 -1.53 8.88 10.86
N GLN A 43 -0.70 9.17 11.87
CA GLN A 43 0.68 9.58 11.65
C GLN A 43 1.53 8.39 11.16
N ASP A 44 1.37 7.22 11.77
CA ASP A 44 2.07 6.00 11.33
C ASP A 44 1.75 5.67 9.87
N LEU A 45 0.49 5.81 9.45
CA LEU A 45 0.11 5.61 8.05
C LEU A 45 0.78 6.61 7.10
N LYS A 46 0.90 7.88 7.49
CA LYS A 46 1.61 8.90 6.70
C LYS A 46 3.10 8.56 6.59
N ASP A 47 3.71 8.12 7.68
CA ASP A 47 5.13 7.78 7.71
C ASP A 47 5.44 6.55 6.84
N ILE A 48 4.55 5.55 6.82
CA ILE A 48 4.61 4.40 5.91
C ILE A 48 4.53 4.84 4.45
N VAL A 49 3.56 5.70 4.11
CA VAL A 49 3.42 6.21 2.73
C VAL A 49 4.68 6.96 2.30
N ALA A 50 5.19 7.87 3.14
CA ALA A 50 6.40 8.62 2.88
C ALA A 50 7.64 7.72 2.76
N PHE A 51 7.71 6.63 3.52
CA PHE A 51 8.78 5.64 3.40
C PHE A 51 8.72 4.91 2.05
N ILE A 52 7.55 4.38 1.68
CA ILE A 52 7.38 3.62 0.44
C ILE A 52 7.69 4.49 -0.78
N THR A 53 7.17 5.71 -0.82
CA THR A 53 7.33 6.60 -1.99
C THR A 53 8.74 7.18 -2.12
N ARG A 54 9.55 7.10 -1.05
CA ARG A 54 10.97 7.43 -1.07
C ARG A 54 11.87 6.26 -1.46
N THR A 55 11.47 5.03 -1.13
CA THR A 55 12.33 3.84 -1.23
C THR A 55 12.03 2.97 -2.45
N VAL A 56 10.81 3.03 -2.99
CA VAL A 56 10.44 2.32 -4.20
C VAL A 56 10.74 3.22 -5.40
N PRO A 57 11.73 2.89 -6.25
CA PRO A 57 11.92 3.62 -7.50
C PRO A 57 10.65 3.46 -8.36
N PRO A 58 10.25 4.50 -9.12
CA PRO A 58 9.11 4.38 -10.03
C PRO A 58 9.34 3.18 -10.95
N LYS A 59 8.32 2.33 -11.10
CA LYS A 59 8.39 1.13 -11.91
C LYS A 59 8.58 1.54 -13.38
N ASN A 60 9.82 1.56 -13.88
CA ASN A 60 10.10 1.75 -15.30
C ASN A 60 9.46 0.57 -16.05
N THR A 61 8.43 0.86 -16.85
CA THR A 61 7.56 -0.14 -17.50
C THR A 61 8.17 -0.67 -18.81
N GLU A 62 9.50 -0.62 -18.96
CA GLU A 62 10.19 -0.95 -20.22
C GLU A 62 10.97 -2.28 -20.20
N GLU A 63 11.10 -2.96 -19.05
CA GLU A 63 11.88 -4.20 -18.96
C GLU A 63 11.09 -5.50 -19.22
N GLU A 64 9.80 -5.44 -19.54
CA GLU A 64 8.97 -6.65 -19.76
C GLU A 64 8.80 -7.06 -21.25
N ILE A 65 9.50 -6.39 -22.20
CA ILE A 65 9.37 -6.66 -23.64
C ILE A 65 10.60 -7.36 -24.25
N SER A 66 11.48 -7.96 -23.45
CA SER A 66 12.59 -8.76 -23.97
C SER A 66 12.87 -10.01 -23.14
N GLU A 67 11.99 -10.99 -23.25
CA GLU A 67 12.46 -12.39 -23.25
C GLU A 67 12.08 -13.02 -24.59
N PRO A 68 13.02 -13.75 -25.24
CA PRO A 68 12.81 -14.37 -26.55
C PRO A 68 11.83 -15.54 -26.54
#